data_AF-A0A3C0MAB3-F1
#
_entry.id   AF-A0A3C0MAB3-F1
#
_cell.length_a   1.000
_cell.length_b   1.000
_cell.length_c   1.000
_cell.angle_alpha   90.00
_cell.angle_beta   90.00
_cell.angle_gamma   90.00
#
_symmetry.space_group_name_H-M   'P 1'
#
loop_
_entity.id
_entity.type
_entity.pdbx_description
1 polymer ?
#
loop_
_entity_poly.entity_id
_entity_poly.type
_entity_poly.pdbx_seq_one_letter_code
_entity_poly.pdbx_strand_id
1 'polypeptide(L)'
;QRGPGTPVRYVFDEGHHLFDAADGAFAIHVTGREGSELRRWIRGPEGRSSGRGRGLRERVGELLLHEAEAPQWIDNADGFARDLPGDGWHQRIKQGGPRGAWEQFLSAAISQVLARSQDAHSPYGAECDVRPMTQGLAEAAARLHSVLGKLQEPLSALAKALRQALEDKAEAWDRSDRMRAEALARGLERRATMLLPAWRNALASMHQDTPEAFADWLAIERSEGRDVDAGLFRHWIDPTVPLAHEVFTPVQGVVVTSATLNDRPDHAVGNAQPDVWAYARGRTGAHHLKGPVHEGAFASPFDYAKQTRVIVVNDVTLGDSGQLAGATRALFEAAGGGALGLFTSIKALKAVHSRIAGPLAEAGLTLYAQHADGLDPGTLVSLFRA
;
A
#
# COMPACT_ATOMS: atom_id res chain seq x y z
N GLN A 1 7.09 18.61 -20.34
CA GLN A 1 6.01 19.59 -20.59
C GLN A 1 4.82 19.19 -19.73
N ARG A 2 4.22 20.13 -18.98
CA ARG A 2 3.12 19.83 -18.05
C ARG A 2 1.82 19.65 -18.83
N GLY A 3 1.08 18.57 -18.57
CA GLY A 3 -0.30 18.46 -19.04
C GLY A 3 -1.17 19.52 -18.36
N PRO A 4 -2.22 20.03 -19.02
CA PRO A 4 -3.17 20.94 -18.39
C PRO A 4 -3.84 20.27 -17.18
N GLY A 5 -3.77 20.90 -16.01
CA GLY A 5 -4.56 20.51 -14.82
C GLY A 5 -3.81 19.99 -13.57
N THR A 6 -2.48 19.90 -13.56
CA THR A 6 -1.75 19.50 -12.34
C THR A 6 -1.70 20.64 -11.32
N PRO A 7 -2.13 20.43 -10.05
CA PRO A 7 -2.01 21.43 -9.00
C PRO A 7 -0.56 21.91 -8.85
N VAL A 8 -0.39 23.23 -8.69
CA VAL A 8 0.92 23.85 -8.48
C VAL A 8 1.29 24.00 -7.01
N ARG A 9 0.36 23.70 -6.10
CA ARG A 9 0.54 23.77 -4.64
C ARG A 9 -0.20 22.62 -3.98
N TYR A 10 0.41 22.05 -2.94
CA TYR A 10 -0.21 20.99 -2.14
C TYR A 10 -0.32 21.40 -0.68
N VAL A 11 -1.39 20.95 -0.03
CA VAL A 11 -1.58 21.02 1.42
C VAL A 11 -1.80 19.59 1.90
N PHE A 12 -0.88 19.09 2.71
CA PHE A 12 -0.99 17.81 3.40
C PHE A 12 -1.45 18.10 4.82
N ASP A 13 -2.71 17.78 5.08
CA ASP A 13 -3.24 17.66 6.43
C ASP A 13 -2.88 16.27 6.98
N GLU A 14 -2.71 16.15 8.29
CA GLU A 14 -2.18 14.94 8.94
C GLU A 14 -0.83 14.47 8.40
N GLY A 15 0.10 15.42 8.21
CA GLY A 15 1.45 15.19 7.69
C GLY A 15 2.28 14.16 8.45
N HIS A 16 1.85 13.74 9.65
CA HIS A 16 2.50 12.66 10.39
C HIS A 16 2.33 11.28 9.72
N HIS A 17 1.34 11.11 8.83
CA HIS A 17 1.15 9.92 7.99
C HIS A 17 1.92 9.95 6.67
N LEU A 18 2.58 11.06 6.34
CA LEU A 18 3.13 11.29 5.01
C LEU A 18 4.23 10.27 4.65
N PHE A 19 5.05 9.88 5.62
CA PHE A 19 6.04 8.83 5.44
C PHE A 19 5.41 7.49 5.06
N ASP A 20 4.38 7.05 5.80
CA ASP A 20 3.74 5.74 5.60
C ASP A 20 2.94 5.74 4.28
N ALA A 21 2.33 6.88 3.93
CA ALA A 21 1.70 7.10 2.64
C ALA A 21 2.71 7.05 1.48
N ALA A 22 3.89 7.66 1.65
CA ALA A 22 4.96 7.61 0.67
C ALA A 22 5.53 6.19 0.54
N ASP A 23 5.74 5.48 1.66
CA ASP A 23 6.21 4.10 1.68
C ASP A 23 5.31 3.22 0.81
N GLY A 24 4.00 3.22 1.07
CA GLY A 24 3.05 2.47 0.27
C GLY A 24 2.97 2.93 -1.20
N ALA A 25 3.05 4.24 -1.47
CA ALA A 25 2.92 4.78 -2.83
C ALA A 25 4.13 4.49 -3.72
N PHE A 26 5.33 4.40 -3.14
CA PHE A 26 6.59 4.15 -3.86
C PHE A 26 7.13 2.74 -3.70
N ALA A 27 6.46 1.89 -2.92
CA ALA A 27 6.77 0.47 -2.83
C ALA A 27 6.59 -0.25 -4.16
N ILE A 28 7.37 -1.31 -4.34
CA ILE A 28 7.34 -2.19 -5.51
C ILE A 28 6.94 -3.58 -5.02
N HIS A 29 5.72 -3.98 -5.34
CA HIS A 29 5.17 -5.29 -5.00
C HIS A 29 5.06 -6.15 -6.26
N VAL A 30 5.76 -7.28 -6.29
CA VAL A 30 5.60 -8.31 -7.33
C VAL A 30 4.81 -9.46 -6.72
N THR A 31 3.51 -9.23 -6.53
CA THR A 31 2.61 -10.15 -5.80
C THR A 31 1.51 -10.71 -6.70
N GLY A 32 0.76 -11.68 -6.17
CA GLY A 32 -0.36 -12.28 -6.87
C GLY A 32 -1.49 -11.29 -7.13
N ARG A 33 -1.78 -10.40 -6.17
CA ARG A 33 -2.77 -9.34 -6.32
C ARG A 33 -2.39 -8.35 -7.42
N GLU A 34 -1.19 -7.79 -7.37
CA GLU A 34 -0.69 -6.84 -8.37
C GLU A 34 -0.70 -7.41 -9.79
N GLY A 35 -0.21 -8.64 -9.95
CA GLY A 35 -0.27 -9.36 -11.23
C GLY A 35 -1.71 -9.58 -11.71
N SER A 36 -2.64 -9.93 -10.81
CA SER A 36 -4.06 -10.12 -11.13
C SER A 36 -4.73 -8.81 -11.55
N GLU A 37 -4.38 -7.69 -10.91
CA GLU A 37 -4.88 -6.37 -11.26
C GLU A 37 -4.42 -5.93 -12.65
N LEU A 38 -3.13 -6.15 -12.97
CA LEU A 38 -2.61 -5.90 -14.33
C LEU A 38 -3.30 -6.81 -15.36
N ARG A 39 -3.48 -8.10 -15.05
CA ARG A 39 -4.17 -9.05 -15.92
C ARG A 39 -5.59 -8.61 -16.22
N ARG A 40 -6.36 -8.25 -15.19
CA ARG A 40 -7.73 -7.74 -15.32
C ARG A 40 -7.77 -6.45 -16.11
N TRP A 41 -6.79 -5.57 -15.92
CA TRP A 41 -6.69 -4.37 -16.73
C TRP A 41 -6.49 -4.72 -18.21
N ILE A 42 -5.58 -5.63 -18.56
CA ILE A 42 -5.31 -5.99 -19.97
C ILE A 42 -6.43 -6.83 -20.59
N ARG A 43 -6.83 -7.92 -19.94
CA ARG A 43 -7.73 -8.94 -20.51
C ARG A 43 -9.21 -8.67 -20.22
N GLY A 44 -9.51 -7.84 -19.21
CA GLY A 44 -10.86 -7.71 -18.68
C GLY A 44 -11.20 -8.80 -17.66
N PRO A 45 -12.47 -8.93 -17.24
CA PRO A 45 -12.94 -9.98 -16.35
C PRO A 45 -12.91 -11.35 -17.06
N GLU A 46 -12.37 -12.38 -16.40
CA GLU A 46 -12.26 -13.74 -16.98
C GLU A 46 -13.09 -14.81 -16.23
N GLY A 47 -13.61 -14.48 -15.04
CA GLY A 47 -14.41 -15.38 -14.22
C GLY A 47 -15.93 -15.15 -14.27
N ARG A 48 -16.67 -15.99 -13.52
CA ARG A 48 -18.15 -15.91 -13.36
C ARG A 48 -18.63 -14.65 -12.64
N SER A 49 -17.75 -13.98 -11.88
CA SER A 49 -18.02 -12.65 -11.35
C SER A 49 -17.74 -11.64 -12.46
N SER A 50 -18.74 -11.43 -13.33
CA SER A 50 -18.66 -10.49 -14.44
C SER A 50 -18.70 -9.05 -13.91
N GLY A 51 -17.57 -8.58 -13.41
CA GLY A 51 -17.37 -7.15 -13.20
C GLY A 51 -17.59 -6.41 -14.53
N ARG A 52 -18.20 -5.22 -14.50
CA ARG A 52 -18.44 -4.37 -15.68
C ARG A 52 -17.15 -3.77 -16.27
N GLY A 53 -15.99 -4.34 -15.97
CA GLY A 53 -14.68 -3.84 -16.38
C GLY A 53 -14.42 -4.18 -17.85
N ARG A 54 -13.89 -3.20 -18.59
CA ARG A 54 -13.49 -3.37 -20.00
C ARG A 54 -12.02 -3.74 -20.10
N GLY A 55 -11.67 -4.73 -20.92
CA GLY A 55 -10.28 -5.07 -21.24
C GLY A 55 -9.60 -4.04 -22.17
N LEU A 56 -8.32 -4.25 -22.48
CA LEU A 56 -7.53 -3.39 -23.36
C LEU A 56 -8.14 -3.28 -24.75
N ARG A 57 -8.58 -4.40 -25.34
CA ARG A 57 -9.22 -4.43 -26.67
C ARG A 57 -10.42 -3.50 -26.74
N GLU A 58 -11.31 -3.58 -25.75
CA GLU A 58 -12.50 -2.73 -25.67
C GLU A 58 -12.16 -1.25 -25.39
N ARG A 59 -11.13 -0.98 -24.58
CA ARG A 59 -10.72 0.40 -24.28
C ARG A 59 -10.06 1.08 -25.48
N VAL A 60 -9.23 0.35 -26.23
CA VAL A 60 -8.67 0.83 -27.50
C VAL A 60 -9.82 1.05 -28.49
N GLY A 61 -10.65 0.03 -28.72
CA GLY A 61 -11.85 0.13 -29.55
C GLY A 61 -11.59 0.88 -30.85
N GLU A 62 -12.36 1.94 -31.10
CA GLU A 62 -12.27 2.71 -32.34
C GLU A 62 -11.09 3.71 -32.40
N LEU A 63 -10.35 3.94 -31.30
CA LEU A 63 -9.30 4.98 -31.24
C LEU A 63 -8.15 4.71 -32.20
N LEU A 64 -7.84 3.44 -32.47
CA LEU A 64 -6.73 3.03 -33.31
C LEU A 64 -7.19 2.24 -34.54
N LEU A 65 -8.40 2.48 -35.07
CA LEU A 65 -8.92 1.75 -36.25
C LEU A 65 -8.03 1.86 -37.49
N HIS A 66 -7.32 2.98 -37.62
CA HIS A 66 -6.46 3.26 -38.77
C HIS A 66 -5.00 2.87 -38.52
N GLU A 67 -4.68 2.34 -37.35
CA GLU A 67 -3.34 1.85 -37.02
C GLU A 67 -3.28 0.35 -37.32
N ALA A 68 -2.61 -0.02 -38.43
CA ALA A 68 -2.61 -1.38 -38.95
C ALA A 68 -1.98 -2.39 -37.98
N GLU A 69 -1.01 -1.97 -37.17
CA GLU A 69 -0.32 -2.83 -36.21
C GLU A 69 -1.07 -2.96 -34.87
N ALA A 70 -2.05 -2.09 -34.58
CA ALA A 70 -2.75 -2.06 -33.30
C ALA A 70 -3.43 -3.40 -32.93
N PRO A 71 -4.11 -4.13 -33.85
CA PRO A 71 -4.66 -5.44 -33.54
C PRO A 71 -3.59 -6.44 -33.07
N GLN A 72 -2.42 -6.47 -33.71
CA GLN A 72 -1.32 -7.36 -33.34
C GLN A 72 -0.73 -7.01 -31.97
N TRP A 73 -0.57 -5.73 -31.65
CA TRP A 73 -0.09 -5.33 -30.32
C TRP A 73 -1.09 -5.70 -29.22
N ILE A 74 -2.40 -5.55 -29.47
CA ILE A 74 -3.45 -5.97 -28.53
C ILE A 74 -3.40 -7.48 -28.33
N ASP A 75 -3.29 -8.25 -29.42
CA ASP A 75 -3.21 -9.72 -29.36
C ASP A 75 -1.96 -10.19 -28.61
N ASN A 76 -0.81 -9.54 -28.83
CA ASN A 76 0.43 -9.82 -28.09
C ASN A 76 0.28 -9.50 -26.60
N ALA A 77 -0.27 -8.32 -26.26
CA ALA A 77 -0.51 -7.95 -24.88
C ALA A 77 -1.47 -8.93 -24.18
N ASP A 78 -2.55 -9.32 -24.85
CA ASP A 78 -3.49 -10.35 -24.37
C ASP A 78 -2.76 -11.68 -24.14
N GLY A 79 -1.98 -12.13 -25.12
CA GLY A 79 -1.19 -13.36 -25.08
C GLY A 79 -0.25 -13.42 -23.89
N PHE A 80 0.62 -12.41 -23.72
CA PHE A 80 1.55 -12.35 -22.59
C PHE A 80 0.85 -12.15 -21.24
N ALA A 81 -0.31 -11.49 -21.21
CA ALA A 81 -1.10 -11.36 -19.99
C ALA A 81 -1.65 -12.71 -19.48
N ARG A 82 -1.61 -13.79 -20.28
CA ARG A 82 -1.99 -15.14 -19.82
C ARG A 82 -1.01 -15.72 -18.82
N ASP A 83 0.23 -15.24 -18.79
CA ASP A 83 1.25 -15.64 -17.82
C ASP A 83 1.10 -14.95 -16.46
N LEU A 84 0.25 -13.92 -16.37
CA LEU A 84 -0.09 -13.23 -15.13
C LEU A 84 -1.10 -14.05 -14.30
N PRO A 85 -1.19 -13.86 -12.97
CA PRO A 85 -2.10 -14.61 -12.12
C PRO A 85 -3.56 -14.38 -12.52
N GLY A 86 -4.29 -15.47 -12.79
CA GLY A 86 -5.72 -15.43 -13.10
C GLY A 86 -6.60 -15.61 -11.87
N ASP A 87 -7.92 -15.51 -12.04
CA ASP A 87 -8.87 -15.81 -10.97
C ASP A 87 -8.60 -17.20 -10.35
N GLY A 88 -8.63 -17.28 -9.01
CA GLY A 88 -8.35 -18.52 -8.28
C GLY A 88 -6.88 -18.98 -8.28
N TRP A 89 -5.93 -18.10 -8.62
CA TRP A 89 -4.49 -18.44 -8.63
C TRP A 89 -4.02 -19.04 -7.30
N HIS A 90 -4.47 -18.49 -6.16
CA HIS A 90 -4.09 -18.95 -4.82
C HIS A 90 -4.46 -20.43 -4.62
N GLN A 91 -5.67 -20.83 -5.03
CA GLN A 91 -6.14 -22.21 -4.92
C GLN A 91 -5.38 -23.14 -5.88
N ARG A 92 -5.08 -22.67 -7.11
CA ARG A 92 -4.28 -23.43 -8.07
C ARG A 92 -2.87 -23.73 -7.55
N ILE A 93 -2.21 -22.74 -6.95
CA ILE A 93 -0.88 -22.93 -6.36
C ILE A 93 -0.94 -23.98 -5.24
N LYS A 94 -1.93 -23.87 -4.34
CA LYS A 94 -2.12 -24.86 -3.25
C LYS A 94 -2.35 -26.29 -3.76
N GLN A 95 -2.95 -26.43 -4.93
CA GLN A 95 -3.18 -27.72 -5.60
C GLN A 95 -1.98 -28.22 -6.42
N GLY A 96 -0.85 -27.50 -6.39
CA GLY A 96 0.36 -27.88 -7.12
C GLY A 96 0.28 -27.65 -8.63
N GLY A 97 -0.65 -26.80 -9.10
CA GLY A 97 -0.87 -26.51 -10.52
C GLY A 97 -0.69 -25.05 -10.92
N PRO A 98 0.43 -24.37 -10.58
CA PRO A 98 0.67 -22.99 -11.00
C PRO A 98 0.69 -22.88 -12.53
N ARG A 99 0.04 -21.83 -13.07
CA ARG A 99 -0.03 -21.55 -14.51
C ARG A 99 0.74 -20.30 -14.89
N GLY A 100 1.55 -20.41 -15.94
CA GLY A 100 2.33 -19.30 -16.46
C GLY A 100 3.49 -18.91 -15.54
N ALA A 101 4.31 -17.98 -16.03
CA ALA A 101 5.54 -17.59 -15.34
C ALA A 101 5.28 -16.96 -13.96
N TRP A 102 4.20 -16.17 -13.80
CA TRP A 102 3.94 -15.47 -12.55
C TRP A 102 3.48 -16.42 -11.43
N GLU A 103 2.51 -17.31 -11.69
CA GLU A 103 2.09 -18.27 -10.65
C GLU A 103 3.22 -19.25 -10.30
N GLN A 104 4.12 -19.59 -11.24
CA GLN A 104 5.32 -20.36 -10.94
C GLN A 104 6.27 -19.61 -10.00
N PHE A 105 6.48 -18.31 -10.23
CA PHE A 105 7.25 -17.45 -9.33
C PHE A 105 6.62 -17.39 -7.93
N LEU A 106 5.31 -17.16 -7.84
CA LEU A 106 4.60 -17.14 -6.56
C LEU A 106 4.71 -18.48 -5.83
N SER A 107 4.56 -19.59 -6.54
CA SER A 107 4.71 -20.93 -5.95
C SER A 107 6.12 -21.14 -5.39
N ALA A 108 7.16 -20.67 -6.07
CA ALA A 108 8.54 -20.78 -5.57
C ALA A 108 8.79 -19.84 -4.38
N ALA A 109 8.26 -18.62 -4.41
CA ALA A 109 8.37 -17.65 -3.33
C ALA A 109 7.67 -18.16 -2.06
N ILE A 110 6.43 -18.65 -2.18
CA ILE A 110 5.66 -19.26 -1.08
C ILE A 110 6.44 -20.43 -0.48
N SER A 111 6.97 -21.34 -1.30
CA SER A 111 7.77 -22.47 -0.81
C SER A 111 8.98 -22.03 -0.02
N GLN A 112 9.69 -20.98 -0.46
CA GLN A 112 10.85 -20.46 0.27
C GLN A 112 10.45 -19.83 1.61
N VAL A 113 9.37 -19.03 1.65
CA VAL A 113 8.85 -18.43 2.89
C VAL A 113 8.45 -19.51 3.88
N LEU A 114 7.68 -20.52 3.45
CA LEU A 114 7.25 -21.61 4.31
C LEU A 114 8.43 -22.44 4.85
N ALA A 115 9.49 -22.61 4.06
CA ALA A 115 10.67 -23.35 4.47
C ALA A 115 11.57 -22.60 5.46
N ARG A 116 11.48 -21.26 5.52
CA ARG A 116 12.41 -20.42 6.27
C ARG A 116 11.78 -19.63 7.42
N SER A 117 10.46 -19.44 7.40
CA SER A 117 9.76 -18.73 8.46
C SER A 117 9.65 -19.59 9.71
N GLN A 118 9.96 -19.02 10.88
CA GLN A 118 9.90 -19.72 12.16
C GLN A 118 8.48 -20.13 12.56
N ASP A 119 7.47 -19.34 12.14
CA ASP A 119 6.06 -19.55 12.46
C ASP A 119 5.19 -19.55 11.18
N ALA A 120 5.59 -20.37 10.22
CA ALA A 120 4.97 -20.46 8.90
C ALA A 120 3.46 -20.81 8.93
N HIS A 121 2.96 -21.39 10.03
CA HIS A 121 1.57 -21.85 10.18
C HIS A 121 0.70 -20.97 11.10
N SER A 122 1.26 -19.88 11.63
CA SER A 122 0.50 -18.92 12.42
C SER A 122 -0.62 -18.26 11.60
N PRO A 123 -1.70 -17.80 12.25
CA PRO A 123 -2.76 -17.04 11.56
C PRO A 123 -2.28 -15.69 10.99
N TYR A 124 -1.07 -15.25 11.34
CA TYR A 124 -0.43 -14.03 10.82
C TYR A 124 0.41 -14.32 9.58
N GLY A 125 0.77 -13.26 8.85
CA GLY A 125 1.66 -13.37 7.69
C GLY A 125 3.01 -13.98 8.06
N ALA A 126 3.68 -14.52 7.05
CA ALA A 126 5.02 -15.10 7.18
C ALA A 126 5.96 -14.42 6.18
N GLU A 127 7.20 -14.21 6.59
CA GLU A 127 8.21 -13.56 5.76
C GLU A 127 9.57 -14.25 5.87
N CYS A 128 10.42 -14.03 4.87
CA CYS A 128 11.83 -14.39 4.92
C CYS A 128 12.66 -13.50 3.99
N ASP A 129 13.97 -13.45 4.22
CA ASP A 129 14.89 -12.82 3.28
C ASP A 129 14.79 -13.45 1.88
N VAL A 130 15.02 -12.64 0.85
CA VAL A 130 15.11 -13.13 -0.53
C VAL A 130 16.26 -14.13 -0.68
N ARG A 131 17.37 -13.90 0.02
CA ARG A 131 18.61 -14.68 -0.12
C ARG A 131 18.93 -15.52 1.13
N PRO A 132 19.62 -16.66 0.98
CA PRO A 132 19.96 -17.31 -0.30
C PRO A 132 18.71 -17.83 -1.02
N MET A 133 18.67 -17.69 -2.35
CA MET A 133 17.55 -18.16 -3.16
C MET A 133 17.65 -19.66 -3.44
N THR A 134 16.51 -20.35 -3.42
CA THR A 134 16.43 -21.69 -4.02
C THR A 134 16.61 -21.60 -5.54
N GLN A 135 17.13 -22.66 -6.17
CA GLN A 135 17.27 -22.72 -7.62
C GLN A 135 15.91 -22.51 -8.34
N GLY A 136 14.84 -23.12 -7.82
CA GLY A 136 13.49 -22.95 -8.36
C GLY A 136 13.00 -21.50 -8.34
N LEU A 137 13.31 -20.76 -7.27
CA LEU A 137 12.97 -19.34 -7.18
C LEU A 137 13.77 -18.50 -8.19
N ALA A 138 15.08 -18.73 -8.28
CA ALA A 138 15.96 -18.02 -9.21
C ALA A 138 15.49 -18.19 -10.68
N GLU A 139 15.21 -19.42 -11.09
CA GLU A 139 14.72 -19.71 -12.44
C GLU A 139 13.33 -19.13 -12.71
N ALA A 140 12.42 -19.20 -11.73
CA ALA A 140 11.09 -18.63 -11.86
C ALA A 140 11.11 -17.10 -11.95
N ALA A 141 11.96 -16.43 -11.17
CA ALA A 141 12.16 -14.99 -11.25
C ALA A 141 12.71 -14.56 -12.63
N ALA A 142 13.68 -15.30 -13.18
CA ALA A 142 14.23 -15.03 -14.51
C ALA A 142 13.18 -15.21 -15.63
N ARG A 143 12.35 -16.27 -15.55
CA ARG A 143 11.23 -16.49 -16.49
C ARG A 143 10.21 -15.36 -16.40
N LEU A 144 9.83 -14.96 -15.19
CA LEU A 144 8.88 -13.87 -14.99
C LEU A 144 9.44 -12.55 -15.53
N HIS A 145 10.70 -12.22 -15.24
CA HIS A 145 11.37 -11.04 -15.79
C HIS A 145 11.29 -10.99 -17.33
N SER A 146 11.51 -12.13 -18.00
CA SER A 146 11.41 -12.22 -19.47
C SER A 146 9.99 -11.97 -19.99
N VAL A 147 8.97 -12.57 -19.36
CA VAL A 147 7.56 -12.36 -19.72
C VAL A 147 7.16 -10.89 -19.57
N LEU A 148 7.56 -10.24 -18.47
CA LEU A 148 7.26 -8.83 -18.25
C LEU A 148 7.94 -7.92 -19.28
N GLY A 149 9.16 -8.27 -19.72
CA GLY A 149 9.83 -7.58 -20.81
C GLY A 149 9.06 -7.68 -22.13
N LYS A 150 8.59 -8.89 -22.48
CA LYS A 150 7.77 -9.11 -23.69
C LYS A 150 6.42 -8.41 -23.63
N LEU A 151 5.82 -8.31 -22.44
CA LEU A 151 4.56 -7.57 -22.24
C LEU A 151 4.77 -6.04 -22.36
N GLN A 152 5.94 -5.54 -21.99
CA GLN A 152 6.25 -4.11 -22.04
C GLN A 152 6.22 -3.54 -23.47
N GLU A 153 6.68 -4.30 -24.45
CA GLU A 153 6.77 -3.90 -25.87
C GLU A 153 5.40 -3.49 -26.47
N PRO A 154 4.36 -4.35 -26.50
CA PRO A 154 3.07 -3.99 -27.07
C PRO A 154 2.37 -2.86 -26.30
N LEU A 155 2.54 -2.78 -24.98
CA LEU A 155 1.97 -1.67 -24.20
C LEU A 155 2.63 -0.33 -24.54
N SER A 156 3.95 -0.33 -24.76
CA SER A 156 4.69 0.86 -25.19
C SER A 156 4.28 1.29 -26.60
N ALA A 157 4.12 0.33 -27.51
CA ALA A 157 3.69 0.59 -28.88
C ALA A 157 2.29 1.21 -28.93
N LEU A 158 1.34 0.65 -28.20
CA LEU A 158 -0.02 1.20 -28.08
C LEU A 158 -0.05 2.59 -27.46
N ALA A 159 0.75 2.84 -26.42
CA ALA A 159 0.91 4.17 -25.83
C ALA A 159 1.37 5.19 -26.88
N LYS A 160 2.45 4.86 -27.59
CA LYS A 160 3.03 5.71 -28.63
C LYS A 160 2.04 6.00 -29.75
N ALA A 161 1.33 4.98 -30.24
CA ALA A 161 0.32 5.14 -31.28
C ALA A 161 -0.85 6.03 -30.84
N LEU A 162 -1.32 5.91 -29.60
CA LEU A 162 -2.36 6.82 -29.08
C LEU A 162 -1.87 8.26 -28.95
N ARG A 163 -0.62 8.48 -28.54
CA ARG A 163 -0.02 9.82 -28.51
C ARG A 163 0.08 10.44 -29.90
N GLN A 164 0.56 9.66 -30.86
CA GLN A 164 0.62 10.09 -32.26
C GLN A 164 -0.77 10.41 -32.81
N ALA A 165 -1.76 9.55 -32.55
CA ALA A 165 -3.14 9.80 -32.97
C ALA A 165 -3.75 11.06 -32.32
N LEU A 166 -3.43 11.36 -31.06
CA LEU A 166 -3.85 12.59 -30.39
C LEU A 166 -3.24 13.85 -31.03
N GLU A 167 -2.01 13.77 -31.54
CA GLU A 167 -1.34 14.86 -32.26
C GLU A 167 -1.91 15.02 -33.68
N ASP A 168 -2.03 13.93 -34.44
CA ASP A 168 -2.43 13.96 -35.85
C ASP A 168 -3.93 14.21 -36.06
N LYS A 169 -4.78 13.74 -35.14
CA LYS A 169 -6.26 13.77 -35.26
C LYS A 169 -6.90 14.73 -34.26
N ALA A 170 -6.15 15.74 -33.82
CA ALA A 170 -6.59 16.77 -32.89
C ALA A 170 -7.78 17.62 -33.39
N GLU A 171 -8.29 17.42 -34.60
CA GLU A 171 -9.51 18.07 -35.11
C GLU A 171 -10.63 17.08 -35.44
N ALA A 172 -10.31 15.81 -35.69
CA ALA A 172 -11.27 14.78 -36.09
C ALA A 172 -11.98 14.10 -34.91
N TRP A 173 -11.37 14.07 -33.72
CA TRP A 173 -11.98 13.48 -32.53
C TRP A 173 -12.81 14.48 -31.76
N ASP A 174 -13.97 14.03 -31.25
CA ASP A 174 -14.75 14.80 -30.29
C ASP A 174 -14.01 14.90 -28.93
N ARG A 175 -14.56 15.70 -28.01
CA ARG A 175 -13.96 15.89 -26.68
C ARG A 175 -13.89 14.58 -25.88
N SER A 176 -14.88 13.70 -26.03
CA SER A 176 -14.98 12.45 -25.29
C SER A 176 -13.89 11.46 -25.73
N ASP A 177 -13.70 11.30 -27.03
CA ASP A 177 -12.67 10.43 -27.60
C ASP A 177 -11.26 10.92 -27.27
N ARG A 178 -11.01 12.23 -27.32
CA ARG A 178 -9.72 12.80 -26.87
C ARG A 178 -9.46 12.50 -25.40
N MET A 179 -10.43 12.75 -24.52
CA MET A 179 -10.28 12.46 -23.08
C MET A 179 -10.02 10.97 -22.83
N ARG A 180 -10.72 10.09 -23.56
CA ARG A 180 -10.54 8.63 -23.48
C ARG A 180 -9.16 8.20 -23.97
N ALA A 181 -8.71 8.70 -25.12
CA ALA A 181 -7.40 8.39 -25.69
C ALA A 181 -6.27 8.90 -24.81
N GLU A 182 -6.37 10.12 -24.29
CA GLU A 182 -5.40 10.66 -23.34
C GLU A 182 -5.31 9.83 -22.06
N ALA A 183 -6.44 9.46 -21.48
CA ALA A 183 -6.48 8.64 -20.27
C ALA A 183 -5.88 7.25 -20.52
N LEU A 184 -6.18 6.64 -21.68
CA LEU A 184 -5.65 5.35 -22.08
C LEU A 184 -4.14 5.41 -22.37
N ALA A 185 -3.67 6.40 -23.12
CA ALA A 185 -2.25 6.63 -23.40
C ALA A 185 -1.46 6.78 -22.11
N ARG A 186 -1.90 7.68 -21.20
CA ARG A 186 -1.28 7.85 -19.88
C ARG A 186 -1.29 6.54 -19.07
N GLY A 187 -2.37 5.76 -19.14
CA GLY A 187 -2.49 4.48 -18.45
C GLY A 187 -1.55 3.40 -18.99
N LEU A 188 -1.34 3.35 -20.30
CA LEU A 188 -0.39 2.45 -20.96
C LEU A 188 1.05 2.86 -20.64
N GLU A 189 1.36 4.15 -20.78
CA GLU A 189 2.70 4.70 -20.48
C GLU A 189 3.13 4.40 -19.06
N ARG A 190 2.28 4.69 -18.06
CA ARG A 190 2.61 4.39 -16.65
C ARG A 190 2.96 2.92 -16.45
N ARG A 191 2.21 2.00 -17.08
CA ARG A 191 2.48 0.56 -16.95
C ARG A 191 3.76 0.14 -17.66
N ALA A 192 3.95 0.63 -18.89
CA ALA A 192 5.05 0.23 -19.74
C ALA A 192 6.39 0.87 -19.36
N THR A 193 6.38 2.08 -18.80
CA THR A 193 7.60 2.86 -18.52
C THR A 193 7.94 2.95 -17.04
N MET A 194 6.98 2.74 -16.13
CA MET A 194 7.21 2.79 -14.68
C MET A 194 6.99 1.42 -14.04
N LEU A 195 5.77 0.86 -14.12
CA LEU A 195 5.40 -0.36 -13.39
C LEU A 195 6.20 -1.59 -13.82
N LEU A 196 6.14 -1.97 -15.11
CA LEU A 196 6.81 -3.16 -15.61
C LEU A 196 8.33 -3.09 -15.47
N PRO A 197 9.00 -1.96 -15.78
CA PRO A 197 10.42 -1.80 -15.50
C PRO A 197 10.76 -1.93 -14.01
N ALA A 198 9.96 -1.36 -13.10
CA ALA A 198 10.19 -1.46 -11.66
C ALA A 198 10.12 -2.93 -11.18
N TRP A 199 9.11 -3.69 -11.60
CA TRP A 199 9.00 -5.12 -11.28
C TRP A 199 10.15 -5.93 -11.87
N ARG A 200 10.52 -5.65 -13.12
CA ARG A 200 11.66 -6.32 -13.77
C ARG A 200 12.96 -6.05 -13.03
N ASN A 201 13.21 -4.81 -12.63
CA ASN A 201 14.40 -4.44 -11.87
C ASN A 201 14.41 -5.14 -10.51
N ALA A 202 13.28 -5.19 -9.80
CA ALA A 202 13.16 -5.93 -8.54
C ALA A 202 13.52 -7.42 -8.72
N LEU A 203 12.94 -8.09 -9.72
CA LEU A 203 13.22 -9.50 -10.03
C LEU A 203 14.69 -9.74 -10.43
N ALA A 204 15.27 -8.87 -11.26
CA ALA A 204 16.66 -8.99 -11.69
C ALA A 204 17.63 -8.87 -10.50
N SER A 205 17.37 -7.93 -9.60
CA SER A 205 18.22 -7.69 -8.41
C SER A 205 18.12 -8.77 -7.33
N MET A 206 17.16 -9.70 -7.38
CA MET A 206 17.09 -10.80 -6.42
C MET A 206 18.36 -11.68 -6.40
N HIS A 207 19.11 -11.69 -7.51
CA HIS A 207 20.39 -12.41 -7.65
C HIS A 207 21.60 -11.63 -7.12
N GLN A 208 21.42 -10.36 -6.77
CA GLN A 208 22.46 -9.44 -6.30
C GLN A 208 22.16 -8.98 -4.88
N ASP A 209 23.02 -8.12 -4.32
CA ASP A 209 22.68 -7.41 -3.10
C ASP A 209 21.54 -6.43 -3.37
N THR A 210 20.58 -6.38 -2.44
CA THR A 210 19.55 -5.32 -2.44
C THR A 210 20.26 -3.98 -2.35
N PRO A 211 19.98 -3.01 -3.23
CA PRO A 211 20.62 -1.71 -3.16
C PRO A 211 20.32 -1.04 -1.81
N GLU A 212 21.28 -0.31 -1.22
CA GLU A 212 21.15 0.27 0.14
C GLU A 212 19.92 1.16 0.34
N ALA A 213 19.37 1.74 -0.74
CA ALA A 213 18.16 2.55 -0.69
C ALA A 213 16.87 1.73 -0.44
N PHE A 214 16.94 0.40 -0.51
CA PHE A 214 15.79 -0.50 -0.47
C PHE A 214 15.91 -1.60 0.58
N ALA A 215 14.75 -2.09 1.02
CA ALA A 215 14.61 -3.37 1.71
C ALA A 215 13.80 -4.32 0.83
N ASP A 216 14.29 -5.56 0.66
CA ASP A 216 13.60 -6.62 -0.09
C ASP A 216 13.32 -7.83 0.78
N TRP A 217 12.12 -8.38 0.68
CA TRP A 217 11.77 -9.64 1.33
C TRP A 217 10.69 -10.39 0.55
N LEU A 218 10.55 -11.68 0.85
CA LEU A 218 9.42 -12.48 0.39
C LEU A 218 8.43 -12.59 1.54
N ALA A 219 7.14 -12.46 1.24
CA ALA A 219 6.10 -12.65 2.24
C ALA A 219 4.86 -13.37 1.71
N ILE A 220 4.14 -13.98 2.65
CA ILE A 220 2.78 -14.48 2.53
C ILE A 220 1.92 -13.61 3.44
N GLU A 221 1.01 -12.86 2.86
CA GLU A 221 0.04 -12.06 3.61
C GLU A 221 -1.15 -12.94 4.00
N ARG A 222 -1.56 -12.84 5.26
CA ARG A 222 -2.74 -13.53 5.78
C ARG A 222 -3.77 -12.57 6.32
N SER A 223 -5.04 -12.87 6.04
CA SER A 223 -6.18 -12.23 6.69
C SER A 223 -7.04 -13.32 7.31
N GLU A 224 -7.29 -13.20 8.63
CA GLU A 224 -8.07 -14.19 9.39
C GLU A 224 -7.54 -15.63 9.23
N GLY A 225 -6.21 -15.79 9.17
CA GLY A 225 -5.55 -17.08 8.99
C GLY A 225 -5.63 -17.67 7.59
N ARG A 226 -6.18 -16.93 6.60
CA ARG A 226 -6.19 -17.33 5.19
C ARG A 226 -5.13 -16.56 4.42
N ASP A 227 -4.32 -17.27 3.62
CA ASP A 227 -3.41 -16.61 2.68
C ASP A 227 -4.23 -15.79 1.67
N VAL A 228 -3.95 -14.49 1.60
CA VAL A 228 -4.65 -13.54 0.72
C VAL A 228 -3.76 -13.04 -0.41
N ASP A 229 -2.46 -12.93 -0.18
CA ASP A 229 -1.48 -12.57 -1.20
C ASP A 229 -0.10 -13.15 -0.85
N ALA A 230 0.80 -13.17 -1.82
CA ALA A 230 2.20 -13.52 -1.61
C ALA A 230 3.05 -12.93 -2.74
N GLY A 231 4.35 -12.79 -2.48
CA GLY A 231 5.29 -12.36 -3.52
C GLY A 231 6.56 -11.74 -2.98
N LEU A 232 7.20 -10.94 -3.83
CA LEU A 232 8.34 -10.10 -3.50
C LEU A 232 7.85 -8.70 -3.15
N PHE A 233 8.35 -8.19 -2.04
CA PHE A 233 8.09 -6.84 -1.55
C PHE A 233 9.42 -6.08 -1.56
N ARG A 234 9.39 -4.88 -2.13
CA ARG A 234 10.50 -3.93 -2.10
C ARG A 234 10.00 -2.58 -1.62
N HIS A 235 10.61 -2.06 -0.57
CA HIS A 235 10.29 -0.75 0.00
C HIS A 235 11.52 0.12 0.05
N TRP A 236 11.33 1.44 0.03
CA TRP A 236 12.42 2.38 0.26
C TRP A 236 12.77 2.38 1.75
N ILE A 237 14.07 2.42 2.08
CA ILE A 237 14.51 2.70 3.44
C ILE A 237 14.09 4.12 3.86
N ASP A 238 14.21 5.06 2.92
CA ASP A 238 13.66 6.41 3.05
C ASP A 238 12.68 6.71 1.89
N PRO A 239 11.37 6.47 2.09
CA PRO A 239 10.35 6.75 1.08
C PRO A 239 10.13 8.25 0.87
N THR A 240 10.73 9.11 1.69
CA THR A 240 10.62 10.55 1.52
C THR A 240 11.56 11.09 0.42
N VAL A 241 12.57 10.31 0.01
CA VAL A 241 13.41 10.60 -1.16
C VAL A 241 12.58 10.68 -2.45
N PRO A 242 11.85 9.61 -2.86
CA PRO A 242 11.00 9.69 -4.05
C PRO A 242 9.82 10.65 -3.86
N LEU A 243 9.30 10.81 -2.65
CA LEU A 243 8.27 11.82 -2.37
C LEU A 243 8.75 13.24 -2.71
N ALA A 244 9.93 13.61 -2.21
CA ALA A 244 10.48 14.94 -2.46
C ALA A 244 10.81 15.15 -3.95
N HIS A 245 11.33 14.13 -4.63
CA HIS A 245 11.66 14.20 -6.05
C HIS A 245 10.42 14.27 -6.95
N GLU A 246 9.45 13.37 -6.74
CA GLU A 246 8.31 13.20 -7.65
C GLU A 246 7.14 14.13 -7.31
N VAL A 247 6.97 14.54 -6.04
CA VAL A 247 5.80 15.31 -5.59
C VAL A 247 6.17 16.75 -5.25
N PHE A 248 7.23 16.98 -4.49
CA PHE A 248 7.54 18.33 -3.99
C PHE A 248 8.34 19.17 -5.00
N THR A 249 9.37 18.59 -5.62
CA THR A 249 10.23 19.28 -6.60
C THR A 249 9.47 19.90 -7.78
N PRO A 250 8.44 19.25 -8.37
CA PRO A 250 7.73 19.84 -9.50
C PRO A 250 6.73 20.95 -9.11
N VAL A 251 6.39 21.12 -7.83
CA VAL A 251 5.38 22.12 -7.42
C VAL A 251 5.98 23.42 -6.91
N GLN A 252 5.18 24.49 -6.91
CA GLN A 252 5.59 25.82 -6.46
C GLN A 252 5.60 25.95 -4.93
N GLY A 253 4.86 25.11 -4.21
CA GLY A 253 4.82 25.17 -2.76
C GLY A 253 4.07 24.00 -2.14
N VAL A 254 4.50 23.62 -0.94
CA VAL A 254 3.91 22.54 -0.16
C VAL A 254 3.73 23.04 1.27
N VAL A 255 2.55 22.82 1.83
CA VAL A 255 2.29 22.99 3.27
C VAL A 255 2.04 21.62 3.85
N VAL A 256 2.78 21.27 4.90
CA VAL A 256 2.57 20.05 5.67
C VAL A 256 2.16 20.47 7.07
N THR A 257 0.98 20.05 7.51
CA THR A 257 0.44 20.37 8.83
C THR A 257 -0.02 19.12 9.55
N SER A 258 0.12 19.11 10.87
CA SER A 258 -0.33 18.04 11.76
C SER A 258 -0.34 18.58 13.18
N ALA A 259 -1.24 18.07 14.02
CA ALA A 259 -1.27 18.38 15.44
C ALA A 259 -0.03 17.85 16.20
N THR A 260 0.69 16.89 15.62
CA THR A 260 1.75 16.10 16.29
C THR A 260 3.01 15.94 15.43
N LEU A 261 3.38 16.96 14.64
CA LEU A 261 4.46 16.82 13.67
C LEU A 261 5.87 16.80 14.29
N ASN A 262 6.09 17.54 15.37
CA ASN A 262 7.39 17.66 16.04
C ASN A 262 7.38 17.01 17.42
N ASP A 263 8.58 16.66 17.91
CA ASP A 263 8.75 16.18 19.28
C ASP A 263 8.65 17.34 20.26
N ARG A 264 8.13 17.08 21.46
CA ARG A 264 8.09 18.10 22.50
C ARG A 264 9.52 18.43 22.97
N PRO A 265 9.88 19.72 23.13
CA PRO A 265 11.20 20.15 23.59
C PRO A 265 11.59 19.60 24.97
N ASP A 266 10.63 19.10 25.74
CA ASP A 266 10.73 18.77 27.16
C ASP A 266 11.51 17.46 27.45
N HIS A 267 11.86 16.67 26.43
CA HIS A 267 12.58 15.39 26.55
C HIS A 267 14.07 15.50 26.20
N ALA A 268 14.73 16.60 26.55
CA ALA A 268 16.18 16.73 26.43
C ALA A 268 16.88 15.83 27.46
N VAL A 269 17.48 14.73 27.02
CA VAL A 269 18.49 14.00 27.80
C VAL A 269 19.84 14.64 27.50
N GLY A 270 20.28 15.60 28.33
CA GLY A 270 21.60 16.25 28.23
C GLY A 270 21.55 17.78 28.00
N ASN A 271 22.73 18.40 27.94
CA ASN A 271 22.91 19.86 27.88
C ASN A 271 22.83 20.49 26.47
N ALA A 272 22.42 19.73 25.44
CA ALA A 272 22.19 20.25 24.10
C ALA A 272 20.70 20.52 23.91
N GLN A 273 20.34 21.69 23.38
CA GLN A 273 18.95 21.95 22.99
C GLN A 273 18.61 21.01 21.82
N PRO A 274 17.66 20.06 21.98
CA PRO A 274 17.35 19.11 20.94
C PRO A 274 16.73 19.83 19.74
N ASP A 275 17.15 19.45 18.54
CA ASP A 275 16.54 19.89 17.30
C ASP A 275 15.16 19.23 17.15
N VAL A 276 14.14 19.87 17.73
CA VAL A 276 12.76 19.36 17.83
C VAL A 276 12.12 19.05 16.47
N TRP A 277 12.68 19.57 15.39
CA TRP A 277 12.17 19.40 14.03
C TRP A 277 12.94 18.33 13.23
N ALA A 278 14.01 17.76 13.76
CA ALA A 278 14.79 16.73 13.05
C ALA A 278 13.91 15.53 12.66
N TYR A 279 13.11 15.02 13.60
CA TYR A 279 12.15 13.93 13.35
C TYR A 279 11.11 14.32 12.29
N ALA A 280 10.51 15.50 12.44
CA ALA A 280 9.51 16.03 11.52
C ALA A 280 10.04 16.15 10.08
N ARG A 281 11.25 16.71 9.91
CA ARG A 281 11.90 16.86 8.61
C ARG A 281 12.21 15.50 7.98
N GLY A 282 12.61 14.53 8.79
CA GLY A 282 12.83 13.15 8.36
C GLY A 282 11.54 12.50 7.86
N ARG A 283 10.47 12.54 8.66
CA ARG A 283 9.17 11.91 8.33
C ARG A 283 8.43 12.59 7.18
N THR A 284 8.64 13.89 6.97
CA THR A 284 7.96 14.63 5.89
C THR A 284 8.76 14.73 4.61
N GLY A 285 10.06 14.41 4.63
CA GLY A 285 10.96 14.64 3.49
C GLY A 285 11.38 16.08 3.28
N ALA A 286 11.06 16.98 4.21
CA ALA A 286 11.44 18.39 4.08
C ALA A 286 12.96 18.59 4.00
N HIS A 287 13.75 17.69 4.57
CA HIS A 287 15.22 17.73 4.50
C HIS A 287 15.79 17.47 3.10
N HIS A 288 15.01 16.90 2.18
CA HIS A 288 15.40 16.68 0.78
C HIS A 288 15.19 17.93 -0.09
N LEU A 289 14.50 18.96 0.43
CA LEU A 289 14.20 20.18 -0.30
C LEU A 289 15.41 21.11 -0.37
N LYS A 290 15.66 21.67 -1.57
CA LYS A 290 16.72 22.66 -1.79
C LYS A 290 16.30 24.10 -1.48
N GLY A 291 15.00 24.35 -1.33
CA GLY A 291 14.42 25.66 -1.05
C GLY A 291 14.30 25.95 0.45
N PRO A 292 13.86 27.17 0.83
CA PRO A 292 13.62 27.49 2.24
C PRO A 292 12.51 26.60 2.81
N VAL A 293 12.77 26.00 3.97
CA VAL A 293 11.78 25.28 4.78
C VAL A 293 11.41 26.16 5.96
N HIS A 294 10.11 26.46 6.10
CA HIS A 294 9.59 27.23 7.22
C HIS A 294 8.88 26.30 8.20
N GLU A 295 9.30 26.38 9.46
CA GLU A 295 8.81 25.53 10.54
C GLU A 295 8.06 26.40 11.56
N GLY A 296 6.92 25.91 12.04
CA GLY A 296 6.08 26.64 12.97
C GLY A 296 5.34 25.69 13.90
N ALA A 297 5.47 25.93 15.20
CA ALA A 297 4.73 25.23 16.23
C ALA A 297 3.80 26.22 16.93
N PHE A 298 2.57 25.80 17.19
CA PHE A 298 1.54 26.62 17.82
C PHE A 298 1.09 25.93 19.10
N ALA A 299 1.03 26.66 20.21
CA ALA A 299 0.57 26.12 21.47
C ALA A 299 -0.92 25.74 21.38
N SER A 300 -1.29 24.65 22.04
CA SER A 300 -2.69 24.25 22.17
C SER A 300 -3.48 25.35 22.91
N PRO A 301 -4.69 25.70 22.45
CA PRO A 301 -5.53 26.71 23.12
C PRO A 301 -6.20 26.20 24.41
N PHE A 302 -6.04 24.91 24.75
CA PHE A 302 -6.77 24.26 25.85
C PHE A 302 -5.99 24.31 27.18
N ASP A 303 -6.71 24.48 28.30
CA ASP A 303 -6.17 24.47 29.66
C ASP A 303 -6.13 23.03 30.19
N TYR A 304 -5.16 22.25 29.72
CA TYR A 304 -5.01 20.83 30.09
C TYR A 304 -4.90 20.61 31.61
N ALA A 305 -4.33 21.56 32.36
CA ALA A 305 -4.21 21.44 33.80
C ALA A 305 -5.58 21.39 34.51
N LYS A 306 -6.58 22.09 33.95
CA LYS A 306 -7.97 22.04 34.46
C LYS A 306 -8.85 21.03 33.74
N GLN A 307 -8.51 20.68 32.50
CA GLN A 307 -9.37 19.87 31.63
C GLN A 307 -8.95 18.39 31.58
N THR A 308 -7.76 18.03 32.05
CA THR A 308 -7.25 16.65 31.97
C THR A 308 -6.62 16.17 33.27
N ARG A 309 -6.67 14.86 33.48
CA ARG A 309 -5.97 14.16 34.55
C ARG A 309 -5.29 12.94 33.95
N VAL A 310 -4.02 12.75 34.29
CA VAL A 310 -3.27 11.54 33.92
C VAL A 310 -3.26 10.60 35.11
N ILE A 311 -3.69 9.36 34.89
CA ILE A 311 -3.70 8.30 35.91
C ILE A 311 -2.80 7.18 35.39
N VAL A 312 -1.79 6.82 36.17
CA VAL A 312 -0.88 5.71 35.85
C VAL A 312 -1.22 4.54 36.77
N VAL A 313 -1.68 3.44 36.17
CA VAL A 313 -2.01 2.20 36.88
C VAL A 313 -0.76 1.33 36.92
N ASN A 314 -0.21 1.12 38.11
CA ASN A 314 1.10 0.47 38.32
C ASN A 314 1.00 -0.99 38.80
N ASP A 315 -0.21 -1.47 39.09
CA ASP A 315 -0.51 -2.78 39.64
C ASP A 315 -1.05 -3.77 38.58
N VAL A 316 -0.70 -3.55 37.31
CA VAL A 316 -1.02 -4.45 36.20
C VAL A 316 0.28 -5.06 35.66
N THR A 317 0.35 -6.39 35.70
CA THR A 317 1.49 -7.14 35.18
C THR A 317 1.52 -7.09 33.65
N LEU A 318 2.67 -6.70 33.07
CA LEU A 318 2.83 -6.68 31.61
C LEU A 318 2.62 -8.07 31.00
N GLY A 319 1.72 -8.16 30.03
CA GLY A 319 1.37 -9.42 29.35
C GLY A 319 0.24 -10.21 30.01
N ASP A 320 -0.18 -9.86 31.23
CA ASP A 320 -1.36 -10.48 31.86
C ASP A 320 -2.65 -9.84 31.33
N SER A 321 -3.25 -10.50 30.33
CA SER A 321 -4.51 -10.06 29.72
C SER A 321 -5.70 -10.05 30.69
N GLY A 322 -5.66 -10.84 31.77
CA GLY A 322 -6.71 -10.87 32.78
C GLY A 322 -6.67 -9.63 33.66
N GLN A 323 -5.48 -9.29 34.17
CA GLN A 323 -5.28 -8.05 34.95
C GLN A 323 -5.57 -6.82 34.11
N LEU A 324 -5.09 -6.78 32.86
CA LEU A 324 -5.37 -5.68 31.94
C LEU A 324 -6.88 -5.53 31.68
N ALA A 325 -7.60 -6.64 31.49
CA ALA A 325 -9.05 -6.61 31.32
C ALA A 325 -9.77 -6.11 32.57
N GLY A 326 -9.36 -6.56 33.75
CA GLY A 326 -9.92 -6.10 35.03
C GLY A 326 -9.73 -4.61 35.25
N ALA A 327 -8.51 -4.10 35.04
CA ALA A 327 -8.20 -2.68 35.15
C ALA A 327 -8.98 -1.84 34.12
N THR A 328 -9.05 -2.29 32.86
CA THR A 328 -9.82 -1.61 31.81
C THR A 328 -11.30 -1.54 32.17
N ARG A 329 -11.89 -2.65 32.63
CA ARG A 329 -13.30 -2.69 33.06
C ARG A 329 -13.55 -1.70 34.19
N ALA A 330 -12.73 -1.73 35.24
CA ALA A 330 -12.90 -0.85 36.40
C ALA A 330 -12.84 0.63 36.02
N LEU A 331 -11.94 1.01 35.10
CA LEU A 331 -11.86 2.38 34.58
C LEU A 331 -13.09 2.76 33.76
N PHE A 332 -13.62 1.85 32.95
CA PHE A 332 -14.80 2.12 32.12
C PHE A 332 -16.07 2.26 32.98
N GLU A 333 -16.22 1.40 33.99
CA GLU A 333 -17.29 1.49 35.00
C GLU A 333 -17.19 2.81 35.78
N ALA A 334 -15.99 3.18 36.25
CA ALA A 334 -15.76 4.42 36.99
C ALA A 334 -16.04 5.69 36.15
N ALA A 335 -15.80 5.63 34.84
CA ALA A 335 -16.13 6.72 33.92
C ALA A 335 -17.64 6.84 33.64
N GLY A 336 -18.42 5.78 33.86
CA GLY A 336 -19.85 5.75 33.54
C GLY A 336 -20.15 5.78 32.03
N GLY A 337 -19.21 5.36 31.19
CA GLY A 337 -19.29 5.44 29.73
C GLY A 337 -18.41 6.54 29.11
N GLY A 338 -18.58 6.81 27.81
CA GLY A 338 -17.80 7.83 27.09
C GLY A 338 -16.29 7.54 27.00
N ALA A 339 -15.87 6.30 27.25
CA ALA A 339 -14.47 5.90 27.28
C ALA A 339 -14.01 5.32 25.92
N LEU A 340 -12.73 5.54 25.59
CA LEU A 340 -12.06 4.96 24.44
C LEU A 340 -10.87 4.13 24.90
N GLY A 341 -10.86 2.84 24.55
CA GLY A 341 -9.75 1.93 24.83
C GLY A 341 -8.82 1.78 23.63
N LEU A 342 -7.57 2.23 23.76
CA LEU A 342 -6.53 2.05 22.73
C LEU A 342 -5.60 0.91 23.15
N PHE A 343 -5.34 -0.02 22.23
CA PHE A 343 -4.49 -1.18 22.46
C PHE A 343 -3.33 -1.20 21.47
N THR A 344 -2.16 -1.61 21.95
CA THR A 344 -0.95 -1.75 21.12
C THR A 344 -1.01 -2.95 20.17
N SER A 345 -1.95 -3.88 20.37
CA SER A 345 -2.17 -5.00 19.45
C SER A 345 -3.64 -5.41 19.37
N ILE A 346 -4.06 -5.85 18.18
CA ILE A 346 -5.39 -6.44 17.95
C ILE A 346 -5.60 -7.68 18.84
N LYS A 347 -4.54 -8.46 19.10
CA LYS A 347 -4.58 -9.60 20.02
C LYS A 347 -4.98 -9.18 21.44
N ALA A 348 -4.35 -8.13 21.98
CA ALA A 348 -4.70 -7.59 23.29
C ALA A 348 -6.13 -7.03 23.30
N LEU A 349 -6.53 -6.28 22.27
CA LEU A 349 -7.89 -5.78 22.11
C LEU A 349 -8.91 -6.92 22.16
N LYS A 350 -8.76 -7.96 21.33
CA LYS A 350 -9.69 -9.10 21.28
C LYS A 350 -9.75 -9.85 22.62
N ALA A 351 -8.60 -10.04 23.26
CA ALA A 351 -8.50 -10.72 24.55
C ALA A 351 -9.17 -9.94 25.69
N VAL A 352 -9.03 -8.61 25.71
CA VAL A 352 -9.69 -7.77 26.71
C VAL A 352 -11.18 -7.69 26.43
N HIS A 353 -11.56 -7.37 25.18
CA HIS A 353 -12.95 -7.27 24.75
C HIS A 353 -13.78 -8.49 25.13
N SER A 354 -13.28 -9.71 24.85
CA SER A 354 -14.00 -10.95 25.16
C SER A 354 -14.27 -11.18 26.65
N ARG A 355 -13.48 -10.55 27.54
CA ARG A 355 -13.62 -10.66 28.99
C ARG A 355 -14.53 -9.60 29.60
N ILE A 356 -14.60 -8.41 28.99
CA ILE A 356 -15.27 -7.26 29.59
C ILE A 356 -16.62 -6.92 28.93
N ALA A 357 -16.89 -7.40 27.71
CA ALA A 357 -18.13 -7.09 26.98
C ALA A 357 -19.40 -7.47 27.76
N GLY A 358 -19.47 -8.69 28.27
CA GLY A 358 -20.61 -9.15 29.09
C GLY A 358 -20.78 -8.35 30.38
N PRO A 359 -19.75 -8.29 31.25
CA PRO A 359 -19.83 -7.53 32.50
C PRO A 359 -20.20 -6.04 32.32
N LEU A 360 -19.67 -5.39 31.28
CA LEU A 360 -20.00 -3.98 31.01
C LEU A 360 -21.43 -3.82 30.49
N ALA A 361 -21.92 -4.75 29.65
CA ALA A 361 -23.31 -4.73 29.21
C ALA A 361 -24.30 -4.91 30.39
N GLU A 362 -23.96 -5.76 31.37
CA GLU A 362 -24.72 -5.90 32.62
C GLU A 362 -24.74 -4.59 33.44
N ALA A 363 -23.66 -3.81 33.38
CA ALA A 363 -23.58 -2.47 33.96
C ALA A 363 -24.23 -1.37 33.09
N GLY A 364 -24.88 -1.72 31.97
CA GLY A 364 -25.53 -0.77 31.06
C GLY A 364 -24.56 -0.02 30.13
N LEU A 365 -23.31 -0.49 30.01
CA LEU A 365 -22.26 0.12 29.19
C LEU A 365 -22.00 -0.74 27.94
N THR A 366 -22.52 -0.28 26.80
CA THR A 366 -22.30 -0.97 25.52
C THR A 366 -20.89 -0.73 25.01
N LEU A 367 -20.21 -1.81 24.64
CA LEU A 367 -18.90 -1.78 23.99
C LEU A 367 -19.02 -1.88 22.49
N TYR A 368 -18.23 -1.06 21.80
CA TYR A 368 -18.08 -1.04 20.35
C TYR A 368 -16.61 -1.24 19.99
N ALA A 369 -16.30 -2.14 19.04
CA ALA A 369 -14.93 -2.51 18.67
C ALA A 369 -14.75 -2.73 17.17
N GLN A 370 -13.82 -1.96 16.58
CA GLN A 370 -13.42 -1.95 15.16
C GLN A 370 -12.97 -3.31 14.59
N HIS A 371 -12.64 -4.28 15.44
CA HIS A 371 -12.17 -5.61 15.04
C HIS A 371 -13.00 -6.77 15.62
N ALA A 372 -14.17 -6.46 16.19
CA ALA A 372 -15.12 -7.45 16.70
C ALA A 372 -16.50 -7.33 16.04
N ASP A 373 -16.98 -6.11 15.79
CA ASP A 373 -18.37 -5.88 15.37
C ASP A 373 -18.58 -5.90 13.84
N GLY A 374 -17.50 -5.96 13.05
CA GLY A 374 -17.57 -5.96 11.59
C GLY A 374 -18.12 -4.67 10.98
N LEU A 375 -18.28 -3.62 11.80
CA LEU A 375 -18.73 -2.29 11.39
C LEU A 375 -17.53 -1.42 11.01
N ASP A 376 -17.75 -0.50 10.07
CA ASP A 376 -16.75 0.50 9.74
C ASP A 376 -16.60 1.54 10.88
N PRO A 377 -15.44 2.21 11.00
CA PRO A 377 -15.18 3.18 12.06
C PRO A 377 -16.19 4.35 12.11
N GLY A 378 -16.72 4.78 10.95
CA GLY A 378 -17.68 5.89 10.89
C GLY A 378 -19.01 5.52 11.54
N THR A 379 -19.49 4.30 11.27
CA THR A 379 -20.68 3.74 11.92
C THR A 379 -20.46 3.57 13.43
N LEU A 380 -19.30 3.05 13.85
CA LEU A 380 -18.98 2.88 15.27
C LEU A 380 -18.96 4.22 16.04
N VAL A 381 -18.36 5.27 15.47
CA VAL A 381 -18.36 6.61 16.08
C VAL A 381 -19.77 7.18 16.14
N SER A 382 -20.60 6.94 15.13
CA SER A 382 -21.99 7.40 15.12
C SER A 382 -22.81 6.73 16.22
N LEU A 383 -22.64 5.42 16.41
CA LEU A 383 -23.27 4.66 17.50
C LEU A 383 -22.76 5.11 18.88
N PHE A 384 -21.46 5.38 19.01
CA PHE A 384 -20.86 5.85 20.27
C PHE A 384 -21.35 7.24 20.70
N ARG A 385 -21.73 8.10 19.74
CA ARG A 385 -22.25 9.46 20.00
C ARG A 385 -23.74 9.50 20.32
N ALA A 386 -24.50 8.52 19.84
CA ALA A 386 -25.94 8.40 20.03
C ALA A 386 -26.25 7.92 21.45
#